data_AF-A0A2V7QK33-F1
#
_entry.id   AF-A0A2V7QK33-F1
#
_cell.length_a   1.000
_cell.length_b   1.000
_cell.length_c   1.000
_cell.angle_alpha   90.00
_cell.angle_beta   90.00
_cell.angle_gamma   90.00
#
_symmetry.space_group_name_H-M   'P 1'
#
loop_
_entity.id
_entity.type
_entity.pdbx_description
1 polymer ?
#
loop_
_entity_poly.entity_id
_entity_poly.type
_entity_poly.pdbx_seq_one_letter_code
_entity_poly.pdbx_strand_id
1 'polypeptide(L)'
;MGPLYDEKVKAQFEKDSLEVLMIPAGESNKTRETWARLTDQMLAKRYGRDSTVIALGGGVIGDLAGFVAATFMRGIPVVQVPSTLVAMVDASIGGKTGVDTFAGKNLVGVFHPAAAVIIDPQLLETLPLRELRAG
;
A
#
# COMPACT_ATOMS: atom_id res chain seq x y z
N MET A 1 7.56 9.35 -3.93
CA MET A 1 8.10 7.99 -3.76
C MET A 1 8.20 7.22 -5.07
N GLY A 2 7.15 7.09 -5.89
CA GLY A 2 7.15 6.29 -7.13
C GLY A 2 8.46 6.32 -7.95
N PRO A 3 8.93 7.48 -8.45
CA PRO A 3 10.13 7.50 -9.30
C PRO A 3 11.44 7.10 -8.63
N LEU A 4 11.54 7.17 -7.29
CA LEU A 4 12.81 7.05 -6.56
C LEU A 4 13.22 5.60 -6.29
N TYR A 5 12.24 4.68 -6.21
CA TYR A 5 12.47 3.31 -5.75
C TYR A 5 11.98 2.24 -6.75
N ASP A 6 11.20 2.63 -7.76
CA ASP A 6 10.61 1.71 -8.72
C ASP A 6 11.65 0.84 -9.45
N GLU A 7 12.78 1.41 -9.87
CA GLU A 7 13.81 0.63 -10.59
C GLU A 7 14.53 -0.37 -9.69
N LYS A 8 14.87 0.04 -8.46
CA LYS A 8 15.54 -0.84 -7.49
C LYS A 8 14.63 -2.00 -7.10
N VAL A 9 13.34 -1.74 -6.91
CA VAL A 9 12.35 -2.78 -6.59
C VAL A 9 12.16 -3.70 -7.79
N LYS A 10 11.93 -3.17 -9.00
CA LYS A 10 11.76 -3.99 -10.20
C LYS A 10 12.94 -4.92 -10.47
N ALA A 11 14.17 -4.48 -10.18
CA ALA A 11 15.37 -5.30 -10.37
C ALA A 11 15.44 -6.54 -9.47
N GLN A 12 14.63 -6.61 -8.39
CA GLN A 12 14.56 -7.77 -7.49
C GLN A 12 13.59 -8.86 -7.98
N PHE A 13 12.80 -8.59 -9.02
CA PHE A 13 11.78 -9.49 -9.52
C PHE A 13 12.13 -10.01 -10.92
N GLU A 14 11.67 -11.22 -11.22
CA GLU A 14 11.76 -11.75 -12.58
C GLU A 14 11.01 -10.83 -13.55
N LYS A 15 11.50 -10.75 -14.78
CA LYS A 15 10.87 -9.93 -15.82
C LYS A 15 9.40 -10.35 -15.98
N ASP A 16 8.51 -9.36 -16.09
CA ASP A 16 7.06 -9.52 -16.25
C ASP A 16 6.31 -10.13 -15.04
N SER A 17 6.97 -10.37 -13.91
CA SER A 17 6.34 -10.86 -12.66
C SER A 17 5.80 -9.74 -11.75
N LEU A 18 6.11 -8.47 -12.06
CA LEU A 18 5.77 -7.31 -11.25
C LEU A 18 5.07 -6.24 -12.09
N GLU A 19 3.97 -5.72 -11.55
CA GLU A 19 3.27 -4.55 -12.07
C GLU A 19 3.22 -3.44 -11.01
N VAL A 20 3.47 -2.20 -11.44
CA VAL A 20 3.44 -1.04 -10.53
C VAL A 20 2.16 -0.24 -10.76
N LEU A 21 1.29 -0.22 -9.76
CA LEU A 21 0.09 0.62 -9.76
C LEU A 21 0.36 1.89 -8.95
N MET A 22 0.45 3.02 -9.64
CA MET A 22 0.68 4.31 -8.99
C MET A 22 -0.63 5.00 -8.58
N ILE A 23 -0.56 5.70 -7.45
CA ILE A 23 -1.63 6.52 -6.89
C ILE A 23 -1.03 7.89 -6.55
N PRO A 24 -1.73 9.00 -6.85
CA PRO A 24 -1.27 10.31 -6.40
C PRO A 24 -1.11 10.34 -4.87
N ALA A 25 -0.10 11.06 -4.39
CA ALA A 25 0.15 11.17 -2.96
C ALA A 25 -0.99 11.91 -2.23
N GLY A 26 -1.21 11.56 -0.97
CA GLY A 26 -2.12 12.26 -0.06
C GLY A 26 -3.44 11.54 0.24
N GLU A 27 -4.01 11.85 1.40
CA GLU A 27 -5.23 11.23 1.95
C GLU A 27 -6.44 11.31 1.00
N SER A 28 -6.52 12.35 0.16
CA SER A 28 -7.61 12.54 -0.79
C SER A 28 -7.73 11.40 -1.81
N ASN A 29 -6.70 10.57 -1.96
CA ASN A 29 -6.72 9.42 -2.85
C ASN A 29 -7.07 8.11 -2.13
N LYS A 30 -7.28 8.15 -0.81
CA LYS A 30 -7.66 6.99 0.00
C LYS A 30 -9.16 6.78 -0.03
N THR A 31 -9.72 6.55 -1.21
CA THR A 31 -11.17 6.53 -1.42
C THR A 31 -11.64 5.22 -2.05
N ARG A 32 -12.96 5.00 -2.04
CA ARG A 32 -13.60 3.86 -2.71
C ARG A 32 -13.38 3.86 -4.22
N GLU A 33 -13.30 5.04 -4.82
CA GLU A 33 -13.05 5.21 -6.25
C GLU A 33 -11.63 4.76 -6.61
N THR A 34 -10.64 5.13 -5.79
CA THR A 34 -9.28 4.63 -5.98
C THR A 34 -9.20 3.12 -5.78
N TRP A 35 -9.83 2.59 -4.72
CA TRP A 35 -9.91 1.14 -4.48
C TRP A 35 -10.49 0.40 -5.70
N ALA A 36 -11.66 0.82 -6.18
CA ALA A 36 -12.34 0.20 -7.32
C ALA A 36 -11.46 0.23 -8.58
N ARG A 37 -10.84 1.38 -8.87
CA ARG A 37 -9.92 1.53 -10.00
C ARG A 37 -8.74 0.57 -9.92
N LEU A 38 -8.14 0.38 -8.74
CA LEU A 38 -7.00 -0.53 -8.56
C LEU A 38 -7.42 -1.98 -8.76
N THR A 39 -8.55 -2.40 -8.18
CA THR A 39 -9.05 -3.76 -8.34
C THR A 39 -9.45 -4.05 -9.80
N ASP A 40 -10.04 -3.09 -10.50
CA ASP A 40 -10.40 -3.23 -11.92
C ASP A 40 -9.15 -3.36 -12.79
N GLN A 41 -8.09 -2.60 -12.50
CA GLN A 41 -6.80 -2.74 -13.19
C GLN A 41 -6.18 -4.12 -12.96
N MET A 42 -6.28 -4.65 -11.73
CA MET A 42 -5.78 -6.00 -11.42
C MET A 42 -6.57 -7.09 -12.17
N LEU A 43 -7.91 -6.96 -12.24
CA LEU A 43 -8.78 -7.87 -12.99
C LEU A 43 -8.50 -7.82 -14.49
N ALA A 44 -8.34 -6.62 -15.06
CA ALA A 44 -8.02 -6.45 -16.48
C ALA A 44 -6.69 -7.12 -16.86
N LYS A 45 -5.74 -7.15 -15.93
CA LYS A 45 -4.43 -7.83 -16.08
C LYS A 45 -4.46 -9.32 -15.72
N ARG A 46 -5.62 -9.86 -15.39
CA ARG A 46 -5.85 -11.28 -15.07
C ARG A 46 -5.08 -11.78 -13.84
N TYR A 47 -4.82 -10.89 -12.87
CA TYR A 47 -4.31 -11.32 -11.57
C TYR A 47 -5.30 -12.25 -10.85
N GLY A 48 -4.76 -13.29 -10.21
CA GLY A 48 -5.51 -14.35 -9.54
C GLY A 48 -5.36 -14.34 -8.03
N ARG A 49 -5.74 -15.45 -7.40
CA ARG A 49 -5.62 -15.66 -5.93
C ARG A 49 -4.18 -15.93 -5.47
N ASP A 50 -3.33 -16.29 -6.41
CA ASP A 50 -1.88 -16.50 -6.29
C ASP A 50 -1.08 -15.20 -6.32
N SER A 51 -1.74 -14.07 -6.59
CA SER A 51 -1.12 -12.75 -6.60
C SER A 51 -0.81 -12.25 -5.20
N THR A 52 0.18 -11.37 -5.07
CA THR A 52 0.53 -10.69 -3.81
C THR A 52 0.55 -9.19 -4.03
N VAL A 53 -0.04 -8.43 -3.12
CA VAL A 53 0.04 -6.96 -3.12
C VAL A 53 1.25 -6.54 -2.31
N ILE A 54 2.09 -5.66 -2.88
CA ILE A 54 3.20 -5.03 -2.18
C ILE A 54 2.88 -3.56 -1.98
N ALA A 55 2.73 -3.14 -0.73
CA ALA A 55 2.37 -1.78 -0.34
C ALA A 55 3.62 -0.96 -0.03
N LEU A 56 4.18 -0.29 -1.03
CA LEU A 56 5.34 0.59 -0.88
C LEU A 56 4.90 2.04 -0.66
N GLY A 57 4.97 2.53 0.57
CA GLY A 57 4.61 3.91 0.88
C GLY A 57 4.34 4.19 2.36
N GLY A 58 3.76 5.35 2.66
CA GLY A 58 3.29 5.69 4.01
C GLY A 58 1.93 5.05 4.35
N GLY A 59 1.34 5.45 5.48
CA GLY A 59 0.10 4.86 6.00
C GLY A 59 -1.09 4.90 5.03
N VAL A 60 -1.22 5.94 4.20
CA VAL A 60 -2.26 6.03 3.16
C VAL A 60 -2.15 4.88 2.16
N ILE A 61 -0.93 4.60 1.68
CA ILE A 61 -0.69 3.49 0.74
C ILE A 61 -0.89 2.16 1.45
N GLY A 62 -0.37 2.01 2.67
CA GLY A 62 -0.50 0.79 3.47
C GLY A 62 -1.95 0.38 3.70
N ASP A 63 -2.81 1.32 4.12
CA ASP A 63 -4.22 1.08 4.38
C ASP A 63 -4.99 0.75 3.10
N LEU A 64 -4.78 1.51 2.02
CA LEU A 64 -5.48 1.30 0.77
C LEU A 64 -5.06 -0.01 0.09
N ALA A 65 -3.75 -0.28 0.01
CA ALA A 65 -3.22 -1.50 -0.58
C ALA A 65 -3.61 -2.73 0.25
N GLY A 66 -3.61 -2.62 1.57
CA GLY A 66 -4.13 -3.67 2.46
C GLY A 66 -5.61 -3.95 2.22
N PHE A 67 -6.43 -2.90 2.03
CA PHE A 67 -7.84 -3.06 1.72
C PHE A 67 -8.09 -3.67 0.34
N VAL A 68 -7.30 -3.28 -0.67
CA VAL A 68 -7.28 -3.93 -1.99
C VAL A 68 -6.97 -5.41 -1.84
N ALA A 69 -5.89 -5.77 -1.13
CA ALA A 69 -5.49 -7.16 -0.95
C ALA A 69 -6.55 -8.00 -0.21
N ALA A 70 -7.17 -7.43 0.82
CA ALA A 70 -8.17 -8.12 1.62
C ALA A 70 -9.47 -8.40 0.85
N THR A 71 -9.82 -7.52 -0.10
CA THR A 71 -11.09 -7.60 -0.84
C THR A 71 -10.95 -8.26 -2.20
N PHE A 72 -9.79 -8.13 -2.86
CA PHE A 72 -9.51 -8.74 -4.14
C PHE A 72 -9.58 -10.27 -4.03
N MET A 73 -10.43 -10.89 -4.85
CA MET A 73 -10.68 -12.34 -4.83
C MET A 73 -11.03 -12.91 -3.44
N ARG A 74 -11.60 -12.08 -2.54
CA ARG A 74 -11.91 -12.38 -1.13
C ARG A 74 -10.68 -12.58 -0.23
N GLY A 75 -9.53 -12.03 -0.62
CA GLY A 75 -8.32 -12.04 0.18
C GLY A 75 -7.15 -12.67 -0.57
N ILE A 76 -6.10 -11.88 -0.73
CA ILE A 76 -4.78 -12.30 -1.17
C ILE A 76 -3.70 -11.76 -0.22
N PRO A 77 -2.48 -12.32 -0.22
CA PRO A 77 -1.39 -11.82 0.62
C PRO A 77 -1.07 -10.35 0.36
N VAL A 78 -0.72 -9.64 1.44
CA VAL A 78 -0.15 -8.30 1.38
C VAL A 78 1.18 -8.24 2.11
N VAL A 79 2.17 -7.61 1.49
CA VAL A 79 3.46 -7.27 2.11
C VAL A 79 3.51 -5.76 2.28
N GLN A 80 3.74 -5.30 3.50
CA GLN A 80 3.88 -3.88 3.81
C GLN A 80 5.35 -3.47 3.71
N VAL A 81 5.65 -2.43 2.95
CA VAL A 81 6.98 -1.82 2.83
C VAL A 81 6.87 -0.35 3.23
N PRO A 82 6.75 -0.06 4.54
CA PRO A 82 6.50 1.29 5.03
C PRO A 82 7.67 2.23 4.73
N SER A 83 7.36 3.40 4.15
CA SER A 83 8.34 4.41 3.74
C SER A 83 8.29 5.70 4.56
N THR A 84 7.49 5.74 5.62
CA THR A 84 7.40 6.87 6.57
C THR A 84 7.54 6.36 7.99
N LEU A 85 8.03 7.21 8.91
CA LEU A 85 8.24 6.81 10.29
C LEU A 85 6.94 6.33 10.96
N VAL A 86 5.85 7.10 10.83
CA VAL A 86 4.50 6.70 11.29
C VAL A 86 4.12 5.31 10.79
N ALA A 87 4.38 5.02 9.50
CA ALA A 87 4.01 3.74 8.93
C ALA A 87 4.88 2.60 9.47
N MET A 88 6.16 2.85 9.72
CA MET A 88 7.10 1.87 10.28
C MET A 88 6.74 1.48 11.72
N VAL A 89 6.25 2.42 12.54
CA VAL A 89 6.02 2.20 13.97
C VAL A 89 4.57 1.95 14.37
N ASP A 90 3.60 2.28 13.49
CA ASP A 90 2.17 2.14 13.79
C ASP A 90 1.38 1.57 12.60
N ALA A 91 1.26 2.31 11.49
CA ALA A 91 0.26 2.00 10.46
C ALA A 91 0.44 0.65 9.74
N SER A 92 1.67 0.11 9.66
CA SER A 92 1.90 -1.21 9.07
C SER A 92 1.63 -2.39 10.02
N ILE A 93 1.29 -2.11 11.28
CA ILE A 93 1.14 -3.09 12.36
C ILE A 93 -0.36 -3.22 12.72
N GLY A 94 -0.80 -4.45 13.00
CA GLY A 94 -2.17 -4.73 13.48
C GLY A 94 -3.22 -4.97 12.39
N GLY A 95 -2.88 -4.80 11.11
CA GLY A 95 -3.71 -5.21 9.98
C GLY A 95 -4.98 -4.38 9.77
N LYS A 96 -5.09 -3.19 10.38
CA LYS A 96 -6.19 -2.26 10.09
C LYS A 96 -5.98 -1.69 8.69
N THR A 97 -6.95 -1.89 7.81
CA THR A 97 -6.87 -1.42 6.42
C THR A 97 -8.21 -0.84 6.01
N GLY A 98 -8.24 0.13 5.10
CA GLY A 98 -9.50 0.74 4.72
C GLY A 98 -9.39 1.98 3.86
N VAL A 99 -10.54 2.59 3.64
CA VAL A 99 -10.72 3.80 2.84
C VAL A 99 -11.57 4.83 3.60
N ASP A 100 -11.36 6.09 3.23
CA ASP A 100 -12.15 7.20 3.72
C ASP A 100 -13.47 7.32 2.95
N THR A 101 -14.46 7.87 3.64
CA THR A 101 -15.78 8.19 3.08
C THR A 101 -16.14 9.63 3.39
N PHE A 102 -17.18 10.15 2.73
CA PHE A 102 -17.72 11.47 3.06
C PHE A 102 -18.13 11.58 4.55
N ALA A 103 -18.54 10.47 5.18
CA ALA A 103 -18.96 10.44 6.57
C ALA A 103 -17.77 10.46 7.56
N GLY A 104 -16.54 10.20 7.11
CA GLY A 104 -15.37 10.19 7.96
C GLY A 104 -14.27 9.24 7.50
N LYS A 105 -13.15 9.30 8.22
CA LYS A 105 -11.94 8.53 7.94
C LYS A 105 -12.04 7.10 8.45
N ASN A 106 -11.49 6.15 7.69
CA ASN A 106 -11.36 4.73 8.09
C ASN A 106 -12.65 4.04 8.55
N LEU A 107 -13.82 4.54 8.14
CA LEU A 107 -15.11 3.96 8.52
C LEU A 107 -15.45 2.69 7.73
N VAL A 108 -14.82 2.51 6.57
CA VAL A 108 -14.96 1.32 5.73
C VAL A 108 -13.60 0.66 5.62
N GLY A 109 -13.51 -0.57 6.11
CA GLY A 109 -12.24 -1.28 6.19
C GLY A 109 -12.40 -2.72 6.62
N VAL A 110 -11.27 -3.38 6.78
CA VAL A 110 -11.16 -4.77 7.22
C VAL A 110 -9.86 -4.98 7.99
N PHE A 111 -9.90 -5.90 8.96
CA PHE A 111 -8.70 -6.41 9.59
C PHE A 111 -8.08 -7.49 8.70
N HIS A 112 -6.96 -7.18 8.05
CA HIS A 112 -6.22 -8.07 7.17
C HIS A 112 -4.72 -8.01 7.53
N PRO A 113 -4.18 -9.03 8.23
CA PRO A 113 -2.78 -9.00 8.65
C PRO A 113 -1.84 -9.14 7.44
N ALA A 114 -0.74 -8.41 7.48
CA ALA A 114 0.30 -8.53 6.47
C ALA A 114 1.02 -9.88 6.60
N ALA A 115 1.36 -10.48 5.45
CA ALA A 115 2.20 -11.67 5.39
C ALA A 115 3.64 -11.37 5.84
N ALA A 116 4.10 -10.14 5.57
CA ALA A 116 5.37 -9.61 6.05
C ALA A 116 5.33 -8.07 6.12
N VAL A 117 6.16 -7.51 7.00
CA VAL A 117 6.45 -6.07 7.06
C VAL A 117 7.96 -5.89 6.88
N ILE A 118 8.37 -5.18 5.83
CA ILE A 118 9.78 -4.97 5.47
C ILE A 118 10.13 -3.51 5.74
N ILE A 119 10.90 -3.28 6.80
CA ILE A 119 11.32 -1.94 7.21
C ILE A 119 12.76 -1.71 6.74
N ASP A 120 12.92 -0.74 5.84
CA ASP A 120 14.23 -0.22 5.45
C ASP A 120 14.37 1.22 5.98
N PRO A 121 15.16 1.45 7.05
CA PRO A 121 15.38 2.77 7.62
C PRO A 121 16.02 3.76 6.63
N GLN A 122 16.72 3.30 5.59
CA GLN A 122 17.31 4.18 4.58
C GLN A 122 16.24 4.95 3.77
N LEU A 123 15.00 4.47 3.75
CA LEU A 123 13.87 5.21 3.15
C LEU A 123 13.59 6.53 3.86
N LEU A 124 13.95 6.66 5.14
CA LEU A 124 13.75 7.89 5.92
C LEU A 124 14.72 9.01 5.51
N GLU A 125 15.84 8.70 4.86
CA GLU A 125 16.83 9.70 4.42
C GLU A 125 16.25 10.68 3.39
N THR A 126 15.25 10.23 2.62
CA THR A 126 14.56 11.07 1.61
C THR A 126 13.25 11.66 2.13
N LEU A 127 12.84 11.35 3.36
CA LEU A 127 11.57 11.79 3.92
C LEU A 127 11.65 13.27 4.34
N PRO A 128 10.67 14.11 3.96
CA PRO A 128 10.63 15.49 4.41
C PRO A 128 10.65 15.58 5.95
N LEU A 129 11.45 16.51 6.50
CA LEU A 129 11.64 16.64 7.96
C LEU A 129 10.32 16.82 8.73
N ARG A 130 9.32 17.46 8.13
CA ARG A 130 7.99 17.60 8.71
C ARG A 130 7.30 16.25 8.93
N GLU A 131 7.41 15.34 7.96
CA GLU A 131 6.81 14.00 8.06
C GLU A 131 7.60 13.11 9.01
N LEU A 132 8.93 13.25 9.04
CA LEU A 132 9.77 12.55 10.01
C LEU A 132 9.39 12.93 11.45
N ARG A 133 9.12 14.20 11.73
CA ARG A 133 8.68 14.69 13.05
C ARG A 133 7.25 14.33 13.43
N ALA A 134 6.43 13.95 12.45
CA ALA A 134 5.05 13.56 12.69
C ALA A 134 4.91 12.08 13.08
N GLY A 135 5.98 11.30 12.91
CA GLY A 135 6.07 9.89 13.31
C GLY A 135 6.68 9.66 14.68
#